data_AF-A0A3D3VNE9-F1
#
_entry.id   AF-A0A3D3VNE9-F1
#
_cell.length_a   1.000
_cell.length_b   1.000
_cell.length_c   1.000
_cell.angle_alpha   90.00
_cell.angle_beta   90.00
_cell.angle_gamma   90.00
#
_symmetry.space_group_name_H-M   'P 1'
#
loop_
_entity.id
_entity.type
_entity.pdbx_description
1 polymer ?
#
loop_
_entity_poly.entity_id
_entity_poly.type
_entity_poly.pdbx_seq_one_letter_code
_entity_poly.pdbx_strand_id
1 'polypeptide(L)'
;MAQGYLLVAGSLALVLSRFWVTPGTGDDMAQSRTRMVWAMTALVFSQTILGALMRHEGPGFLSIPDFPKVYGEWMPAFWQTDVLGKINEYRGTQLGWPQTSAHLILCQVIHRTLGILAAVGIFLGAIWSVRATTTPSWWRRGVVLWVFLALCQVILGVCILWTGRLPEIATAHVLIGAALTLTGWLLGLSSWRTTQDLPKRAMSLPTSRRSERSEVVR
;
A
#
# COMPACT_ATOMS: atom_id res chain seq x y z
N MET A 1 4.88 15.23 7.06
CA MET A 1 6.11 15.63 6.32
C MET A 1 7.19 14.54 6.24
N ALA A 2 7.38 13.67 7.26
CA ALA A 2 8.43 12.64 7.24
C ALA A 2 8.31 11.58 6.11
N GLN A 3 7.10 11.10 5.79
CA GLN A 3 6.90 10.12 4.72
C GLN A 3 7.38 10.64 3.36
N GLY A 4 7.08 11.90 3.03
CA GLY A 4 7.53 12.52 1.78
C GLY A 4 9.05 12.57 1.66
N TYR A 5 9.73 12.94 2.75
CA TYR A 5 11.19 12.92 2.82
C TYR A 5 11.75 11.52 2.56
N LEU A 6 11.17 10.49 3.17
CA LEU A 6 11.58 9.10 2.97
C LEU A 6 11.41 8.65 1.51
N LEU A 7 10.30 9.03 0.85
CA LEU A 7 10.07 8.72 -0.55
C LEU A 7 11.07 9.43 -1.47
N VAL A 8 11.39 10.69 -1.21
CA VAL A 8 12.41 11.45 -1.97
C VAL A 8 13.79 10.83 -1.78
N ALA A 9 14.19 10.55 -0.54
CA ALA A 9 15.47 9.92 -0.23
C ALA A 9 15.60 8.54 -0.89
N GLY A 10 14.54 7.71 -0.82
CA GLY A 10 14.51 6.42 -1.49
C GLY A 10 14.57 6.54 -3.02
N SER A 11 13.89 7.54 -3.60
CA SER A 11 13.96 7.81 -5.04
C SER A 11 15.38 8.17 -5.47
N LEU A 12 16.05 9.03 -4.72
CA LEU A 12 17.44 9.41 -4.98
C LEU A 12 18.36 8.19 -4.89
N ALA A 13 18.22 7.38 -3.84
CA ALA A 13 18.99 6.14 -3.69
C ALA A 13 18.77 5.18 -4.87
N LEU A 14 17.53 5.05 -5.35
CA LEU A 14 17.22 4.22 -6.51
C LEU A 14 17.86 4.77 -7.79
N VAL A 15 17.72 6.06 -8.07
CA VAL A 15 18.28 6.72 -9.27
C VAL A 15 19.81 6.60 -9.33
N LEU A 16 20.47 6.67 -8.18
CA LEU A 16 21.93 6.51 -8.06
C LEU A 16 22.39 5.04 -8.06
N SER A 17 21.48 4.08 -7.99
CA SER A 17 21.82 2.66 -7.93
C SER A 17 22.18 2.08 -9.29
N ARG A 18 22.94 0.97 -9.29
CA ARG A 18 23.25 0.19 -10.51
C ARG A 18 21.99 -0.28 -11.24
N PHE A 19 20.89 -0.51 -10.51
CA PHE A 19 19.63 -0.92 -11.09
C PHE A 19 19.07 0.12 -12.07
N TRP A 20 19.20 1.41 -11.77
CA TRP A 20 18.67 2.48 -12.62
C TRP A 20 19.44 2.67 -13.92
N VAL A 21 20.76 2.45 -13.86
CA VAL A 21 21.68 2.54 -15.00
C VAL A 21 21.47 1.36 -15.95
N THR A 22 21.43 0.14 -15.42
CA THR A 22 21.22 -1.10 -16.17
C THR A 22 19.97 -1.82 -15.67
N PRO A 23 18.76 -1.33 -16.01
CA PRO A 23 17.54 -2.00 -15.63
C PRO A 23 17.45 -3.33 -16.39
N GLY A 24 16.92 -4.36 -15.72
CA GLY A 24 16.61 -5.62 -16.39
C GLY A 24 15.59 -5.41 -17.52
N THR A 25 15.52 -6.35 -18.45
CA THR A 25 14.53 -6.33 -19.53
C THR A 25 13.12 -6.44 -18.96
N GLY A 26 12.25 -5.46 -19.28
CA GLY A 26 10.82 -5.54 -19.00
C GLY A 26 10.17 -6.66 -19.80
N ASP A 27 9.18 -7.32 -19.19
CA ASP A 27 8.29 -8.27 -19.86
C ASP A 27 6.96 -7.59 -20.23
N ASP A 28 6.09 -8.31 -20.96
CA ASP A 28 4.80 -7.79 -21.43
C ASP A 28 3.86 -7.37 -20.27
N MET A 29 4.11 -7.90 -19.06
CA MET A 29 3.33 -7.56 -17.87
C MET A 29 3.84 -6.31 -17.14
N ALA A 30 5.00 -5.76 -17.50
CA ALA A 30 5.64 -4.66 -16.78
C ALA A 30 4.74 -3.43 -16.63
N GLN A 31 4.00 -3.03 -17.67
CA GLN A 31 3.09 -1.88 -17.59
C GLN A 31 1.91 -2.13 -16.63
N SER A 32 1.33 -3.33 -16.66
CA SER A 32 0.21 -3.68 -15.79
C SER A 32 0.65 -3.82 -14.32
N ARG A 33 1.85 -4.37 -14.09
CA ARG A 33 2.51 -4.39 -12.76
C ARG A 33 2.74 -2.98 -12.22
N THR A 34 3.23 -2.07 -13.06
CA THR A 34 3.42 -0.65 -12.70
C THR A 34 2.11 -0.01 -12.26
N ARG A 35 1.03 -0.14 -13.06
CA ARG A 35 -0.29 0.42 -12.73
C ARG A 35 -0.83 -0.13 -11.41
N MET A 36 -0.76 -1.44 -11.23
CA MET A 36 -1.20 -2.11 -9.99
C MET A 36 -0.44 -1.59 -8.77
N VAL A 37 0.89 -1.52 -8.82
CA VAL A 37 1.70 -1.05 -7.69
C VAL A 37 1.42 0.42 -7.39
N TRP A 38 1.29 1.27 -8.39
CA TRP A 38 0.94 2.68 -8.17
C TRP A 38 -0.43 2.84 -7.53
N ALA A 39 -1.45 2.12 -8.00
CA ALA A 39 -2.79 2.17 -7.43
C ALA A 39 -2.79 1.76 -5.95
N MET A 40 -2.15 0.64 -5.63
CA MET A 40 -2.08 0.16 -4.24
C MET A 40 -1.16 1.01 -3.36
N THR A 41 -0.05 1.53 -3.90
CA THR A 41 0.84 2.45 -3.16
C THR A 41 0.12 3.76 -2.85
N ALA A 42 -0.66 4.30 -3.79
CA ALA A 42 -1.48 5.48 -3.55
C ALA A 42 -2.51 5.23 -2.45
N LEU A 43 -3.19 4.07 -2.47
CA LEU A 43 -4.14 3.68 -1.43
C LEU A 43 -3.47 3.58 -0.05
N VAL A 44 -2.31 2.92 0.04
CA VAL A 44 -1.52 2.84 1.30
C VAL A 44 -1.02 4.23 1.73
N PHE A 45 -0.59 5.07 0.81
CA PHE A 45 -0.17 6.44 1.14
C PHE A 45 -1.33 7.26 1.71
N SER A 46 -2.54 7.16 1.13
CA SER A 46 -3.74 7.75 1.70
C SER A 46 -4.04 7.22 3.11
N GLN A 47 -3.77 5.94 3.38
CA GLN A 47 -3.85 5.38 4.73
C GLN A 47 -2.88 6.05 5.71
N THR A 48 -1.64 6.32 5.30
CA THR A 48 -0.67 7.00 6.16
C THR A 48 -1.11 8.43 6.50
N ILE A 49 -1.73 9.15 5.55
CA ILE A 49 -2.29 10.48 5.78
C ILE A 49 -3.46 10.39 6.75
N LEU A 50 -4.42 9.50 6.49
CA LEU A 50 -5.60 9.34 7.34
C LEU A 50 -5.23 8.93 8.78
N GLY A 51 -4.28 7.99 8.93
CA GLY A 51 -3.77 7.59 10.24
C GLY A 51 -3.04 8.73 10.98
N ALA A 52 -2.32 9.58 10.25
CA ALA A 52 -1.71 10.78 10.84
C ALA A 52 -2.77 11.79 11.28
N LEU A 53 -3.78 12.07 10.43
CA LEU A 53 -4.89 12.97 10.77
C LEU A 53 -5.59 12.51 12.04
N MET A 54 -5.96 11.22 12.13
CA MET A 54 -6.58 10.66 13.32
C MET A 54 -5.74 10.91 14.58
N ARG A 55 -4.42 10.69 14.52
CA ARG A 55 -3.52 10.91 15.67
C ARG A 55 -3.38 12.37 16.08
N HIS A 56 -3.58 13.31 15.15
CA HIS A 56 -3.52 14.74 15.43
C HIS A 56 -4.77 15.27 16.14
N GLU A 57 -5.90 14.56 16.06
CA GLU A 57 -7.20 14.94 16.64
C GLU A 57 -7.30 14.69 18.17
N GLY A 58 -6.17 14.41 18.84
CA GLY A 58 -6.09 14.32 20.29
C GLY A 58 -6.36 12.93 20.89
N PRO A 59 -6.58 12.83 22.21
CA PRO A 59 -6.54 11.56 22.94
C PRO A 59 -7.73 10.62 22.63
N GLY A 60 -8.75 11.12 21.92
CA GLY A 60 -9.89 10.35 21.41
C GLY A 60 -9.65 9.59 20.10
N PHE A 61 -8.45 9.64 19.52
CA PHE A 61 -8.15 9.12 18.17
C PHE A 61 -8.42 7.62 17.97
N LEU A 62 -8.39 6.82 19.03
CA LEU A 62 -8.91 5.46 19.00
C LEU A 62 -10.38 5.48 19.38
N SER A 63 -11.22 5.66 18.37
CA SER A 63 -12.67 5.83 18.48
C SER A 63 -13.43 4.54 18.63
N ILE A 64 -12.90 3.41 18.13
CA ILE A 64 -13.61 2.13 18.06
C ILE A 64 -12.71 1.08 18.74
N PRO A 65 -13.14 0.49 19.86
CA PRO A 65 -12.32 -0.43 20.67
C PRO A 65 -12.30 -1.87 20.13
N ASP A 66 -13.31 -2.27 19.37
CA ASP A 66 -13.53 -3.62 18.87
C ASP A 66 -13.20 -3.76 17.38
N PHE A 67 -13.05 -5.00 16.91
CA PHE A 67 -12.84 -5.37 15.51
C PHE A 67 -13.42 -6.77 15.28
N PRO A 68 -14.10 -7.05 14.15
CA PRO A 68 -14.30 -6.19 12.96
C PRO A 68 -15.48 -5.20 13.09
N LYS A 69 -16.27 -5.33 14.15
CA LYS A 69 -17.45 -4.50 14.40
C LYS A 69 -17.09 -3.11 14.94
N VAL A 70 -18.12 -2.28 15.07
CA VAL A 70 -18.12 -0.94 15.64
C VAL A 70 -19.09 -0.93 16.82
N TYR A 71 -18.56 -1.00 18.05
CA TYR A 71 -19.35 -1.10 19.28
C TYR A 71 -20.35 -2.27 19.26
N GLY A 72 -19.93 -3.43 18.75
CA GLY A 72 -20.77 -4.64 18.69
C GLY A 72 -21.75 -4.72 17.50
N GLU A 73 -21.88 -3.65 16.73
CA GLU A 73 -22.71 -3.55 15.51
C GLU A 73 -21.84 -3.35 14.26
N TRP A 74 -22.40 -3.59 13.06
CA TRP A 74 -21.63 -3.38 11.82
C TRP A 74 -21.51 -1.90 11.43
N MET A 75 -22.55 -1.12 11.69
CA MET A 75 -22.59 0.32 11.44
C MET A 75 -23.68 0.94 12.33
N PRO A 76 -23.38 1.22 13.62
CA PRO A 76 -24.32 1.93 14.47
C PRO A 76 -24.52 3.35 13.90
N ALA A 77 -25.68 3.95 14.14
CA ALA A 77 -25.99 5.30 13.67
C ALA A 77 -25.26 6.39 14.47
N PHE A 78 -23.92 6.33 14.55
CA PHE A 78 -23.07 7.21 15.35
C PHE A 78 -23.11 8.69 14.94
N TRP A 79 -23.77 9.02 13.83
CA TRP A 79 -24.10 10.39 13.41
C TRP A 79 -25.31 10.96 14.17
N GLN A 80 -26.09 10.12 14.86
CA GLN A 80 -27.17 10.55 15.74
C GLN A 80 -26.62 10.90 17.13
N THR A 81 -27.14 11.98 17.71
CA THR A 81 -26.63 12.53 18.98
C THR A 81 -26.86 11.61 20.18
N ASP A 82 -27.97 10.87 20.19
CA ASP A 82 -28.31 9.90 21.24
C ASP A 82 -27.39 8.67 21.20
N VAL A 83 -27.11 8.14 20.00
CA VAL A 83 -26.19 7.01 19.79
C VAL A 83 -24.76 7.42 20.16
N LEU A 84 -24.30 8.59 19.70
CA LEU A 84 -22.99 9.12 20.06
C LEU A 84 -22.87 9.38 21.58
N GLY A 85 -23.94 9.84 22.22
CA GLY A 85 -24.03 10.00 23.67
C GLY A 85 -23.79 8.69 24.41
N LYS A 86 -24.52 7.62 24.03
CA LYS A 86 -24.34 6.26 24.59
C LYS A 86 -22.93 5.72 24.38
N ILE A 87 -22.35 5.95 23.20
CA ILE A 87 -20.96 5.58 22.90
C ILE A 87 -20.00 6.30 23.85
N ASN A 88 -20.16 7.61 24.03
CA ASN A 88 -19.29 8.41 24.89
C ASN A 88 -19.47 8.09 26.39
N GLU A 89 -20.68 7.75 26.82
CA GLU A 89 -20.95 7.25 28.17
C GLU A 89 -20.26 5.90 28.41
N TYR A 90 -20.39 4.94 27.48
CA TYR A 90 -19.69 3.67 27.53
C TYR A 90 -18.16 3.84 27.55
N ARG A 91 -17.62 4.72 26.71
CA ARG A 91 -16.19 5.05 26.69
C ARG A 91 -15.69 5.59 28.02
N GLY A 92 -16.43 6.51 28.63
CA GLY A 92 -16.06 7.11 29.91
C GLY A 92 -16.16 6.12 31.07
N THR A 93 -17.27 5.39 31.15
CA THR A 93 -17.60 4.53 32.31
C THR A 93 -16.92 3.17 32.28
N GLN A 94 -16.87 2.50 31.12
CA GLN A 94 -16.36 1.14 31.01
C GLN A 94 -14.89 1.08 30.60
N LEU A 95 -14.45 2.01 29.73
CA LEU A 95 -13.09 1.99 29.19
C LEU A 95 -12.15 3.01 29.86
N GLY A 96 -12.69 4.00 30.58
CA GLY A 96 -11.90 5.13 31.07
C GLY A 96 -11.28 5.95 29.94
N TRP A 97 -11.90 5.95 28.75
CA TRP A 97 -11.40 6.60 27.55
C TRP A 97 -12.04 7.99 27.36
N PRO A 98 -11.31 8.96 26.78
CA PRO A 98 -11.87 10.25 26.46
C PRO A 98 -12.99 10.11 25.41
N GLN A 99 -13.90 11.09 25.43
CA GLN A 99 -14.97 11.18 24.44
C GLN A 99 -14.41 11.22 23.01
N THR A 100 -15.20 10.70 22.08
CA THR A 100 -14.91 10.71 20.64
C THR A 100 -16.02 11.45 19.91
N SER A 101 -15.76 11.76 18.64
CA SER A 101 -16.72 12.41 17.74
C SER A 101 -17.16 11.46 16.63
N ALA A 102 -18.32 11.73 16.04
CA ALA A 102 -18.80 11.02 14.85
C ALA A 102 -17.76 11.06 13.71
N HIS A 103 -17.05 12.18 13.56
CA HIS A 103 -15.97 12.34 12.59
C HIS A 103 -14.83 11.34 12.83
N LEU A 104 -14.35 11.19 14.07
CA LEU A 104 -13.26 10.27 14.37
C LEU A 104 -13.66 8.80 14.22
N ILE A 105 -14.89 8.45 14.60
CA ILE A 105 -15.47 7.13 14.33
C ILE A 105 -15.45 6.85 12.82
N LEU A 106 -15.95 7.80 12.02
CA LEU A 106 -15.96 7.68 10.56
C LEU A 106 -14.55 7.54 9.98
N CYS A 107 -13.59 8.37 10.40
CA CYS A 107 -12.20 8.27 9.97
C CYS A 107 -11.62 6.89 10.29
N GLN A 108 -11.88 6.33 11.47
CA GLN A 108 -11.41 5.00 11.83
C GLN A 108 -12.08 3.90 11.00
N VAL A 109 -13.38 3.99 10.71
CA VAL A 109 -14.08 3.05 9.81
C VAL A 109 -13.47 3.09 8.41
N ILE A 110 -13.26 4.31 7.86
CA ILE A 110 -12.65 4.50 6.54
C ILE A 110 -11.22 3.93 6.53
N HIS A 111 -10.42 4.22 7.57
CA HIS A 111 -9.06 3.70 7.70
C HIS A 111 -9.04 2.17 7.71
N ARG A 112 -9.87 1.53 8.55
CA ARG A 112 -9.99 0.06 8.60
C ARG A 112 -10.38 -0.54 7.25
N THR A 113 -11.40 0.02 6.62
CA THR A 113 -11.94 -0.49 5.35
C THR A 113 -10.90 -0.40 4.23
N LEU A 114 -10.30 0.78 4.06
CA LEU A 114 -9.27 1.00 3.05
C LEU A 114 -7.99 0.18 3.34
N GLY A 115 -7.63 -0.02 4.61
CA GLY A 115 -6.54 -0.91 5.01
C GLY A 115 -6.77 -2.36 4.59
N ILE A 116 -7.99 -2.89 4.77
CA ILE A 116 -8.37 -4.23 4.30
C ILE A 116 -8.30 -4.30 2.78
N LEU A 117 -8.86 -3.31 2.07
CA LEU A 117 -8.82 -3.25 0.61
C LEU A 117 -7.38 -3.21 0.08
N ALA A 118 -6.50 -2.45 0.73
CA ALA A 118 -5.08 -2.40 0.39
C ALA A 118 -4.40 -3.76 0.61
N ALA A 119 -4.62 -4.41 1.75
CA ALA A 119 -4.02 -5.71 2.05
C ALA A 119 -4.47 -6.79 1.05
N VAL A 120 -5.77 -6.86 0.74
CA VAL A 120 -6.33 -7.79 -0.24
C VAL A 120 -5.80 -7.47 -1.64
N GLY A 121 -5.79 -6.20 -2.05
CA GLY A 121 -5.30 -5.77 -3.35
C GLY A 121 -3.80 -6.06 -3.55
N ILE A 122 -2.98 -5.83 -2.52
CA ILE A 122 -1.56 -6.19 -2.53
C ILE A 122 -1.39 -7.70 -2.64
N PHE A 123 -2.14 -8.49 -1.88
CA PHE A 123 -2.02 -9.95 -1.87
C PHE A 123 -2.43 -10.57 -3.21
N LEU A 124 -3.62 -10.21 -3.72
CA LEU A 124 -4.12 -10.70 -5.01
C LEU A 124 -3.25 -10.20 -6.17
N GLY A 125 -2.85 -8.93 -6.11
CA GLY A 125 -1.93 -8.32 -7.06
C GLY A 125 -0.56 -9.00 -7.07
N ALA A 126 -0.03 -9.37 -5.89
CA ALA A 126 1.20 -10.12 -5.76
C ALA A 126 1.11 -11.47 -6.46
N ILE A 127 0.08 -12.27 -6.14
CA ILE A 127 -0.16 -13.58 -6.76
C ILE A 127 -0.25 -13.44 -8.28
N TRP A 128 -1.06 -12.50 -8.77
CA TRP A 128 -1.23 -12.25 -10.20
C TRP A 128 0.09 -11.82 -10.87
N SER A 129 0.86 -10.94 -10.23
CA SER A 129 2.05 -10.34 -10.82
C SER A 129 3.21 -11.32 -11.04
N VAL A 130 3.24 -12.42 -10.28
CA VAL A 130 4.32 -13.42 -10.32
C VAL A 130 3.96 -14.69 -11.10
N ARG A 131 2.78 -14.77 -11.72
CA ARG A 131 2.36 -15.96 -12.48
C ARG A 131 3.16 -16.18 -13.76
N ALA A 132 3.72 -15.13 -14.35
CA ALA A 132 4.52 -15.25 -15.57
C ALA A 132 5.88 -15.89 -15.28
N THR A 133 6.29 -16.85 -16.11
CA THR A 133 7.61 -17.50 -16.03
C THR A 133 8.76 -16.51 -16.28
N THR A 134 8.49 -15.40 -16.96
CA THR A 134 9.42 -14.31 -17.26
C THR A 134 9.56 -13.28 -16.12
N THR A 135 8.88 -13.49 -14.98
CA THR A 135 8.91 -12.53 -13.87
C THR A 135 10.34 -12.33 -13.34
N PRO A 136 10.87 -11.09 -13.34
CA PRO A 136 12.20 -10.82 -12.83
C PRO A 136 12.36 -11.16 -11.34
N SER A 137 13.53 -11.65 -10.94
CA SER A 137 13.81 -12.06 -9.55
C SER A 137 13.74 -10.88 -8.56
N TRP A 138 14.17 -9.68 -8.97
CA TRP A 138 14.06 -8.47 -8.15
C TRP A 138 12.60 -8.11 -7.85
N TRP A 139 11.71 -8.27 -8.83
CA TRP A 139 10.28 -8.03 -8.67
C TRP A 139 9.68 -9.01 -7.66
N ARG A 140 9.99 -10.31 -7.82
CA ARG A 140 9.50 -11.34 -6.90
C ARG A 140 9.92 -11.06 -5.45
N ARG A 141 11.21 -10.75 -5.22
CA ARG A 141 11.71 -10.43 -3.87
C ARG A 141 11.03 -9.19 -3.29
N GLY A 142 10.93 -8.12 -4.09
CA GLY A 142 10.31 -6.89 -3.64
C GLY A 142 8.82 -7.05 -3.34
N VAL A 143 8.07 -7.78 -4.17
CA VAL A 143 6.65 -8.08 -3.91
C VAL A 143 6.46 -8.98 -2.69
N VAL A 144 7.34 -9.97 -2.47
CA VAL A 144 7.32 -10.79 -1.23
C VAL A 144 7.55 -9.92 0.00
N LEU A 145 8.54 -9.02 -0.04
CA LEU A 145 8.75 -8.04 1.05
C LEU A 145 7.52 -7.15 1.24
N TRP A 146 6.89 -6.71 0.15
CA TRP A 146 5.72 -5.85 0.20
C TRP A 146 4.50 -6.54 0.83
N VAL A 147 4.26 -7.81 0.49
CA VAL A 147 3.23 -8.64 1.13
C VAL A 147 3.54 -8.86 2.61
N PHE A 148 4.80 -9.18 2.95
CA PHE A 148 5.21 -9.35 4.34
C PHE A 148 4.97 -8.09 5.16
N LEU A 149 5.36 -6.91 4.66
CA LEU A 149 5.10 -5.64 5.33
C LEU A 149 3.60 -5.35 5.47
N ALA A 150 2.78 -5.71 4.48
CA ALA A 150 1.33 -5.53 4.54
C ALA A 150 0.70 -6.41 5.63
N LEU A 151 1.15 -7.66 5.76
CA LEU A 151 0.72 -8.56 6.84
C LEU A 151 1.12 -8.02 8.21
N CYS A 152 2.37 -7.60 8.38
CA CYS A 152 2.85 -6.95 9.60
C CYS A 152 2.01 -5.70 9.94
N GLN A 153 1.65 -4.90 8.94
CA GLN A 153 0.83 -3.71 9.13
C GLN A 153 -0.56 -4.04 9.68
N VAL A 154 -1.23 -5.05 9.11
CA VAL A 154 -2.55 -5.51 9.57
C VAL A 154 -2.47 -6.04 11.00
N ILE A 155 -1.49 -6.91 11.29
CA ILE A 155 -1.28 -7.49 12.63
C ILE A 155 -1.07 -6.36 13.64
N LEU A 156 -0.15 -5.43 13.37
CA LEU A 156 0.12 -4.31 14.27
C LEU A 156 -1.11 -3.41 14.44
N GLY A 157 -1.91 -3.21 13.38
CA GLY A 157 -3.15 -2.43 13.45
C GLY A 157 -4.17 -3.05 14.40
N VAL A 158 -4.31 -4.37 14.39
CA VAL A 158 -5.16 -5.11 15.33
C VAL A 158 -4.56 -5.08 16.74
N CYS A 159 -3.24 -5.22 16.89
CA CYS A 159 -2.58 -5.16 18.19
C CYS A 159 -2.77 -3.80 18.89
N ILE A 160 -2.86 -2.68 18.16
CA ILE A 160 -3.16 -1.36 18.76
C ILE A 160 -4.49 -1.38 19.52
N LEU A 161 -5.49 -2.12 19.03
CA LEU A 161 -6.79 -2.27 19.68
C LEU A 161 -6.66 -3.08 20.97
N TRP A 162 -6.02 -4.24 20.89
CA TRP A 162 -5.90 -5.17 22.04
C TRP A 162 -5.01 -4.65 23.16
N THR A 163 -3.98 -3.87 22.81
CA THR A 163 -3.02 -3.34 23.80
C THR A 163 -3.44 -2.00 24.38
N GLY A 164 -4.64 -1.51 24.06
CA GLY A 164 -5.14 -0.27 24.63
C GLY A 164 -4.30 0.95 24.26
N ARG A 165 -3.68 0.95 23.06
CA ARG A 165 -2.84 2.03 22.50
C ARG A 165 -1.43 2.14 23.10
N LEU A 166 -0.75 1.02 23.34
CA LEU A 166 0.68 1.06 23.67
C LEU A 166 1.47 1.91 22.63
N PRO A 167 2.18 2.97 23.06
CA PRO A 167 2.90 3.86 22.15
C PRO A 167 3.92 3.14 21.27
N GLU A 168 4.54 2.08 21.78
CA GLU A 168 5.54 1.28 21.08
C GLU A 168 4.93 0.57 19.88
N ILE A 169 3.78 -0.08 20.07
CA ILE A 169 3.06 -0.79 19.00
C ILE A 169 2.51 0.20 17.98
N ALA A 170 1.97 1.33 18.45
CA ALA A 170 1.52 2.41 17.58
C ALA A 170 2.67 2.99 16.74
N THR A 171 3.87 3.10 17.30
CA THR A 171 5.07 3.58 16.60
C THR A 171 5.57 2.56 15.59
N ALA A 172 5.65 1.28 15.99
CA ALA A 172 5.99 0.18 15.09
C ALA A 172 5.03 0.11 13.89
N HIS A 173 3.73 0.28 14.13
CA HIS A 173 2.72 0.32 13.06
C HIS A 173 2.94 1.48 12.08
N VAL A 174 3.37 2.66 12.55
CA VAL A 174 3.69 3.78 11.65
C VAL A 174 4.96 3.49 10.86
N LEU A 175 5.99 2.94 11.51
CA LEU A 175 7.26 2.58 10.87
C LEU A 175 7.05 1.55 9.75
N ILE A 176 6.31 0.48 10.04
CA ILE A 176 6.00 -0.57 9.05
C ILE A 176 5.13 0.00 7.93
N GLY A 177 4.16 0.88 8.23
CA GLY A 177 3.35 1.55 7.21
C GLY A 177 4.19 2.45 6.29
N ALA A 178 5.18 3.15 6.85
CA ALA A 178 6.13 3.96 6.10
C ALA A 178 7.01 3.10 5.18
N ALA A 179 7.54 1.98 5.69
CA ALA A 179 8.33 1.01 4.93
C ALA A 179 7.51 0.32 3.83
N LEU A 180 6.26 -0.03 4.11
CA LEU A 180 5.31 -0.60 3.14
C LEU A 180 5.08 0.36 1.97
N THR A 181 4.82 1.63 2.28
CA THR A 181 4.63 2.69 1.28
C THR A 181 5.90 2.91 0.46
N LEU A 182 7.07 3.00 1.11
CA LEU A 182 8.36 3.17 0.43
C LEU A 182 8.64 1.99 -0.52
N THR A 183 8.41 0.76 -0.05
CA THR A 183 8.65 -0.44 -0.87
C THR A 183 7.77 -0.44 -2.12
N GLY A 184 6.49 -0.12 -1.98
CA GLY A 184 5.57 0.04 -3.11
C GLY A 184 6.01 1.15 -4.07
N TRP A 185 6.41 2.30 -3.54
CA TRP A 185 6.93 3.41 -4.34
C TRP A 185 8.16 3.02 -5.17
N LEU A 186 9.15 2.38 -4.55
CA LEU A 186 10.37 1.94 -5.24
C LEU A 186 10.11 0.82 -6.25
N LEU A 187 9.20 -0.11 -5.95
CA LEU A 187 8.71 -1.11 -6.91
C LEU A 187 8.05 -0.45 -8.12
N GLY A 188 7.21 0.57 -7.89
CA GLY A 188 6.53 1.33 -8.94
C GLY A 188 7.52 2.06 -9.85
N LEU A 189 8.50 2.76 -9.28
CA LEU A 189 9.56 3.43 -10.04
C LEU A 189 10.43 2.43 -10.80
N SER A 190 10.81 1.32 -10.17
CA SER A 190 11.64 0.29 -10.79
C SER A 190 10.92 -0.38 -11.96
N SER A 191 9.65 -0.73 -11.79
CA SER A 191 8.82 -1.30 -12.84
C SER A 191 8.62 -0.31 -13.99
N TRP A 192 8.31 0.96 -13.68
CA TRP A 192 8.22 2.02 -14.69
C TRP A 192 9.51 2.19 -15.48
N ARG A 193 10.67 2.21 -14.80
CA ARG A 193 11.98 2.33 -15.46
C ARG A 193 12.23 1.19 -16.47
N THR A 194 11.81 -0.04 -16.16
CA THR A 194 11.92 -1.18 -17.10
C THR A 194 10.98 -1.07 -18.30
N THR A 195 9.86 -0.34 -18.18
CA THR A 195 8.94 -0.13 -19.31
C THR A 195 9.49 0.84 -20.37
N GLN A 196 10.37 1.77 -19.98
CA GLN A 196 10.94 2.76 -20.91
C GLN A 196 11.95 2.18 -21.90
N ASP A 197 12.48 0.98 -21.64
CA ASP A 197 13.41 0.32 -22.56
C ASP A 197 12.68 -0.61 -23.56
N LEU A 198 11.38 -0.84 -23.40
CA LEU A 198 10.55 -1.60 -24.35
C LEU A 198 10.50 -0.95 -25.76
N PRO A 199 10.31 0.37 -25.91
CA PRO A 199 10.23 1.02 -27.23
C PRO A 199 11.54 0.97 -28.02
N LYS A 200 12.70 1.02 -27.34
CA LYS A 200 14.03 0.97 -27.99
C LYS A 200 14.32 -0.40 -28.60
N ARG A 201 13.72 -1.47 -28.07
CA ARG A 201 13.93 -2.85 -28.54
C ARG A 201 13.05 -3.22 -29.73
N ALA A 202 11.79 -2.77 -29.74
CA ALA A 202 10.89 -2.98 -30.88
C ALA A 202 11.45 -2.33 -32.18
N MET A 203 12.19 -1.24 -32.03
CA MET A 203 12.82 -0.49 -33.13
C MET A 203 14.16 -1.08 -33.61
N SER A 204 14.80 -1.95 -32.82
CA SER A 204 16.09 -2.58 -33.14
C SER A 204 15.99 -4.03 -33.61
N LEU A 205 14.78 -4.59 -33.69
CA LEU A 205 14.57 -5.84 -34.40
C LEU A 205 14.67 -5.56 -35.90
N PRO A 206 15.67 -6.11 -36.62
CA PRO A 206 15.72 -5.96 -38.05
C PRO A 206 14.48 -6.64 -38.65
N THR A 207 13.73 -5.91 -39.46
CA THR A 207 12.76 -6.44 -40.43
C THR A 207 13.47 -7.28 -41.49
N SER A 208 14.19 -8.30 -41.07
CA SER A 208 14.82 -9.29 -41.96
C SER A 208 13.86 -10.46 -42.15
N ARG A 209 12.81 -10.23 -42.94
CA ARG A 209 12.14 -11.34 -43.59
C ARG A 209 11.55 -10.92 -44.95
N ARG A 210 12.35 -11.25 -45.97
CA ARG A 210 11.93 -11.85 -47.25
C ARG A 210 11.65 -10.90 -48.42
N SER A 211 12.71 -10.58 -49.16
CA SER A 211 12.65 -10.31 -50.62
C SER A 211 13.91 -10.84 -51.33
N GLU A 212 14.36 -12.05 -50.98
CA GLU A 212 15.27 -12.84 -51.82
C GLU A 212 14.55 -14.12 -52.22
N ARG A 213 13.67 -14.02 -53.21
CA ARG A 213 13.27 -15.16 -54.05
C ARG A 213 12.59 -14.67 -55.32
N SER A 214 13.36 -14.06 -56.22
CA SER A 214 12.98 -13.97 -57.63
C SER A 214 14.21 -13.93 -58.54
N GLU A 215 15.16 -14.80 -58.29
CA GLU A 215 16.04 -15.31 -59.35
C GLU A 215 16.12 -16.82 -59.18
N VAL A 216 16.23 -17.52 -60.31
CA VAL A 216 16.23 -18.97 -60.51
C VAL A 216 14.84 -19.58 -60.81
N VAL A 217 14.74 -20.03 -62.07
CA VAL A 217 13.65 -20.76 -62.76
C VAL A 217 12.53 -19.82 -63.26
N ARG A 218 12.44 -19.41 -64.52
CA ARG A 218 12.68 -20.10 -65.80
C ARG A 218 12.73 -19.09 -66.94
#